data_AF-A0A431K1T1-F1
#
_entry.id   AF-A0A431K1T1-F1
#
_cell.length_a   1.000
_cell.length_b   1.000
_cell.length_c   1.000
_cell.angle_alpha   90.00
_cell.angle_beta   90.00
_cell.angle_gamma   90.00
#
_symmetry.space_group_name_H-M   'P 1'
#
loop_
_entity.id
_entity.type
_entity.pdbx_description
1 polymer ?
#
loop_
_entity_poly.entity_id
_entity_poly.type
_entity_poly.pdbx_seq_one_letter_code
_entity_poly.pdbx_strand_id
1 'polypeptide(L)'
;MKLLSFASGTGLLLAASVMAPASTAWAAQSSAYAISADLTTDGGSHVLLAPQLPTSGSTTLGQSYDNPKSASLISKTVRLLPAVLPSPALTVLEQTVATDASGASGVDAVNTKGTSGAATGVVALMLYPPIPVPIQPVASDAVLPRPQPALLVQFSKLKASASYNQVFPGPSQRSGSTHAGSITLSGGLLGLKSLTFSGDIAPNTVAVNTPHLKITLNAQTIPKNPVCDPGTVCPLYRVLETVDTKAILIELTNAPVWGHQVSGDIAIADAQAGQ
;
A
#
# COMPACT_ATOMS: atom_id res chain seq x y z
N MET A 1 77.95 -40.79 -27.57
CA MET A 1 78.41 -40.76 -26.16
C MET A 1 77.74 -39.56 -25.49
N LYS A 2 76.95 -39.79 -24.41
CA LYS A 2 76.30 -38.84 -23.46
C LYS A 2 75.30 -37.81 -24.05
N LEU A 3 73.97 -37.92 -23.86
CA LEU A 3 73.06 -37.79 -22.69
C LEU A 3 72.63 -36.35 -22.32
N LEU A 4 71.29 -36.15 -22.36
CA LEU A 4 70.41 -35.19 -21.63
C LEU A 4 70.41 -33.73 -22.13
N SER A 5 69.30 -32.97 -22.16
CA SER A 5 68.14 -32.91 -21.24
C SER A 5 66.91 -32.25 -21.88
N PHE A 6 65.73 -32.57 -21.35
CA PHE A 6 64.41 -31.96 -21.56
C PHE A 6 64.28 -30.53 -20.97
N ALA A 7 63.35 -29.74 -21.53
CA ALA A 7 62.45 -28.78 -20.84
C ALA A 7 61.70 -27.93 -21.91
N SER A 8 60.41 -28.17 -22.21
CA SER A 8 59.20 -27.79 -21.47
C SER A 8 58.66 -26.39 -21.80
N GLY A 9 57.56 -26.37 -22.56
CA GLY A 9 56.37 -25.56 -22.30
C GLY A 9 56.46 -24.05 -22.48
N THR A 10 56.07 -23.58 -23.67
CA THR A 10 55.57 -22.21 -23.88
C THR A 10 54.30 -22.00 -23.05
N GLY A 11 54.46 -21.40 -21.87
CA GLY A 11 53.36 -20.92 -21.04
C GLY A 11 52.75 -19.66 -21.63
N LEU A 12 51.54 -19.78 -22.18
CA LEU A 12 50.69 -18.67 -22.58
C LEU A 12 50.17 -17.98 -21.30
N LEU A 13 50.67 -16.80 -20.96
CA LEU A 13 50.13 -15.96 -19.89
C LEU A 13 48.81 -15.34 -20.38
N LEU A 14 47.69 -16.01 -20.10
CA LEU A 14 46.36 -15.42 -20.14
C LEU A 14 46.27 -14.42 -18.98
N ALA A 15 46.28 -13.13 -19.31
CA ALA A 15 45.91 -12.07 -18.40
C ALA A 15 44.45 -12.29 -17.98
N ALA A 16 44.23 -12.85 -16.80
CA ALA A 16 42.94 -12.85 -16.14
C ALA A 16 42.65 -11.40 -15.73
N SER A 17 41.89 -10.69 -16.55
CA SER A 17 41.15 -9.52 -16.09
C SER A 17 40.24 -9.99 -14.97
N VAL A 18 40.64 -9.72 -13.73
CA VAL A 18 39.75 -9.78 -12.58
C VAL A 18 38.68 -8.74 -12.84
N MET A 19 37.56 -9.16 -13.43
CA MET A 19 36.33 -8.38 -13.34
C MET A 19 36.04 -8.29 -11.84
N ALA A 20 36.32 -7.12 -11.26
CA ALA A 20 35.77 -6.77 -9.97
C ALA A 20 34.27 -7.10 -10.03
N PRO A 21 33.70 -7.76 -9.01
CA PRO A 21 32.26 -7.96 -8.98
C PRO A 21 31.65 -6.57 -9.14
N ALA A 22 30.85 -6.38 -10.19
CA ALA A 22 30.00 -5.21 -10.30
C ALA A 22 29.22 -5.15 -8.99
N SER A 23 29.59 -4.22 -8.11
CA SER A 23 28.84 -3.95 -6.90
C SER A 23 27.44 -3.69 -7.38
N THR A 24 26.49 -4.56 -7.04
CA THR A 24 25.07 -4.33 -7.30
C THR A 24 24.74 -3.02 -6.60
N ALA A 25 24.73 -1.94 -7.39
CA ALA A 25 24.43 -0.60 -6.92
C ALA A 25 23.07 -0.71 -6.24
N TRP A 26 23.01 -0.26 -4.99
CA TRP A 26 21.84 -0.39 -4.15
C TRP A 26 20.69 0.36 -4.84
N ALA A 27 19.70 -0.38 -5.33
CA ALA A 27 18.62 0.20 -6.09
C ALA A 27 17.60 0.80 -5.13
N ALA A 28 17.69 2.09 -4.89
CA ALA A 28 16.69 2.78 -4.08
C ALA A 28 15.37 2.82 -4.84
N GLN A 29 14.26 2.51 -4.17
CA GLN A 29 12.96 2.32 -4.80
C GLN A 29 11.83 3.02 -4.04
N SER A 30 10.80 3.41 -4.77
CA SER A 30 9.54 3.89 -4.21
C SER A 30 8.37 3.47 -5.09
N SER A 31 7.18 3.45 -4.49
CA SER A 31 5.94 3.16 -5.19
C SER A 31 4.77 3.88 -4.51
N ALA A 32 3.69 4.06 -5.23
CA ALA A 32 2.44 4.54 -4.68
C ALA A 32 1.25 4.06 -5.52
N TYR A 33 0.09 3.94 -4.88
CA TYR A 33 -1.18 3.68 -5.57
C TYR A 33 -2.37 4.27 -4.80
N ALA A 34 -3.47 4.47 -5.51
CA ALA A 34 -4.65 5.12 -4.96
C ALA A 34 -5.45 4.19 -4.05
N ILE A 35 -5.74 3.00 -4.55
CA ILE A 35 -6.53 2.00 -3.80
C ILE A 35 -6.24 0.59 -4.31
N SER A 36 -6.25 -0.38 -3.41
CA SER A 36 -6.25 -1.81 -3.70
C SER A 36 -7.17 -2.52 -2.71
N ALA A 37 -7.64 -3.70 -3.09
CA ALA A 37 -8.36 -4.57 -2.16
C ALA A 37 -8.14 -6.03 -2.52
N ASP A 38 -8.01 -6.85 -1.50
CA ASP A 38 -7.92 -8.30 -1.58
C ASP A 38 -9.00 -8.85 -0.65
N LEU A 39 -10.08 -9.39 -1.23
CA LEU A 39 -11.26 -9.81 -0.49
C LEU A 39 -11.64 -11.24 -0.82
N THR A 40 -12.15 -11.94 0.17
CA THR A 40 -12.66 -13.30 0.08
C THR A 40 -14.04 -13.37 0.70
N THR A 41 -14.89 -14.26 0.19
CA THR A 41 -16.22 -14.50 0.74
C THR A 41 -16.45 -15.98 1.02
N ASP A 42 -17.30 -16.29 1.98
CA ASP A 42 -17.75 -17.65 2.23
C ASP A 42 -18.40 -18.27 0.98
N GLY A 43 -17.83 -19.38 0.52
CA GLY A 43 -18.29 -20.09 -0.69
C GLY A 43 -18.02 -19.35 -2.01
N GLY A 44 -17.30 -18.22 -2.00
CA GLY A 44 -16.91 -17.47 -3.20
C GLY A 44 -15.44 -17.60 -3.57
N SER A 45 -15.10 -17.16 -4.77
CA SER A 45 -13.71 -17.04 -5.22
C SER A 45 -13.05 -15.80 -4.61
N HIS A 46 -11.73 -15.84 -4.51
CA HIS A 46 -10.90 -14.68 -4.21
C HIS A 46 -11.18 -13.53 -5.19
N VAL A 47 -11.37 -12.33 -4.67
CA VAL A 47 -11.72 -11.12 -5.43
C VAL A 47 -10.67 -10.05 -5.19
N LEU A 48 -9.92 -9.75 -6.25
CA LEU A 48 -8.85 -8.77 -6.24
C LEU A 48 -9.26 -7.49 -6.98
N LEU A 49 -9.20 -6.36 -6.28
CA LEU A 49 -9.06 -5.04 -6.90
C LEU A 49 -7.57 -4.72 -6.96
N ALA A 50 -6.97 -4.94 -8.14
CA ALA A 50 -5.57 -4.61 -8.38
C ALA A 50 -5.30 -3.12 -8.05
N PRO A 51 -4.06 -2.74 -7.67
CA PRO A 51 -3.70 -1.36 -7.40
C PRO A 51 -4.15 -0.40 -8.51
N GLN A 52 -4.92 0.62 -8.14
CA GLN A 52 -5.39 1.63 -9.07
C GLN A 52 -4.39 2.81 -9.12
N LEU A 53 -4.12 3.29 -10.34
CA LEU A 53 -3.15 4.35 -10.62
C LEU A 53 -1.73 4.08 -10.03
N PRO A 54 -1.13 2.89 -10.26
CA PRO A 54 0.15 2.56 -9.67
C PRO A 54 1.29 3.36 -10.32
N THR A 55 2.16 3.89 -9.47
CA THR A 55 3.47 4.46 -9.81
C THR A 55 4.56 3.69 -9.10
N SER A 56 5.71 3.57 -9.76
CA SER A 56 6.90 2.98 -9.17
C SER A 56 8.13 3.56 -9.86
N GLY A 57 9.25 3.48 -9.17
CA GLY A 57 10.54 3.80 -9.76
C GLY A 57 11.67 3.23 -8.93
N SER A 58 12.81 3.08 -9.58
CA SER A 58 14.05 2.69 -8.93
C SER A 58 15.21 3.47 -9.54
N THR A 59 16.26 3.67 -8.75
CA THR A 59 17.46 4.39 -9.17
C THR A 59 18.70 3.62 -8.81
N THR A 60 19.72 3.73 -9.65
CA THR A 60 21.10 3.32 -9.32
C THR A 60 21.99 4.55 -9.09
N LEU A 61 23.26 4.33 -8.77
CA LEU A 61 24.21 5.41 -8.47
C LEU A 61 24.27 6.44 -9.61
N GLY A 62 24.12 7.71 -9.26
CA GLY A 62 24.15 8.84 -10.20
C GLY A 62 22.86 9.04 -10.99
N GLN A 63 21.79 8.33 -10.66
CA GLN A 63 20.49 8.44 -11.34
C GLN A 63 19.42 9.06 -10.43
N SER A 64 18.35 9.54 -11.06
CA SER A 64 17.14 10.02 -10.42
C SER A 64 15.92 9.65 -11.26
N TYR A 65 14.76 9.55 -10.62
CA TYR A 65 13.46 9.38 -11.28
C TYR A 65 12.40 10.24 -10.61
N ASP A 66 11.38 10.59 -11.38
CA ASP A 66 10.17 11.29 -10.95
C ASP A 66 9.04 10.80 -11.85
N ASN A 67 8.14 9.99 -11.29
CA ASN A 67 7.10 9.28 -12.05
C ASN A 67 5.69 9.65 -11.57
N PRO A 68 5.26 10.92 -11.71
CA PRO A 68 3.93 11.34 -11.30
C PRO A 68 2.87 10.80 -12.27
N LYS A 69 1.74 10.34 -11.71
CA LYS A 69 0.51 10.03 -12.44
C LYS A 69 -0.67 10.72 -11.80
N SER A 70 -1.66 11.05 -12.63
CA SER A 70 -2.94 11.58 -12.15
C SER A 70 -4.10 11.02 -12.93
N ALA A 71 -5.26 10.96 -12.28
CA ALA A 71 -6.53 10.63 -12.89
C ALA A 71 -7.61 11.58 -12.34
N SER A 72 -8.48 12.07 -13.22
CA SER A 72 -9.60 12.90 -12.79
C SER A 72 -10.62 12.11 -11.98
N LEU A 73 -10.79 10.81 -12.29
CA LEU A 73 -11.77 9.93 -11.67
C LEU A 73 -11.27 8.47 -11.66
N ILE A 74 -11.41 7.81 -10.52
CA ILE A 74 -11.38 6.35 -10.39
C ILE A 74 -12.78 5.91 -9.99
N SER A 75 -13.44 5.11 -10.82
CA SER A 75 -14.78 4.57 -10.56
C SER A 75 -14.76 3.06 -10.83
N LYS A 76 -14.83 2.25 -9.77
CA LYS A 76 -14.79 0.79 -9.84
C LYS A 76 -15.85 0.19 -8.93
N THR A 77 -16.48 -0.88 -9.41
CA THR A 77 -17.35 -1.73 -8.60
C THR A 77 -16.92 -3.17 -8.82
N VAL A 78 -16.58 -3.85 -7.74
CA VAL A 78 -16.15 -5.25 -7.77
C VAL A 78 -17.16 -6.06 -6.98
N ARG A 79 -17.86 -6.96 -7.66
CA ARG A 79 -18.83 -7.88 -7.04
C ARG A 79 -18.08 -9.02 -6.38
N LEU A 80 -18.35 -9.26 -5.11
CA LEU A 80 -17.70 -10.30 -4.33
C LEU A 80 -18.25 -11.70 -4.66
N LEU A 81 -19.54 -11.78 -5.01
CA LEU A 81 -20.22 -13.01 -5.43
C LEU A 81 -20.88 -12.81 -6.80
N PRO A 82 -20.13 -12.89 -7.92
CA PRO A 82 -20.65 -12.58 -9.25
C PRO A 82 -21.81 -13.46 -9.71
N ALA A 83 -21.91 -14.68 -9.17
CA ALA A 83 -22.95 -15.65 -9.49
C ALA A 83 -24.28 -15.42 -8.75
N VAL A 84 -24.31 -14.55 -7.73
CA VAL A 84 -25.49 -14.30 -6.88
C VAL A 84 -25.96 -12.85 -7.05
N LEU A 85 -27.27 -12.62 -7.07
CA LEU A 85 -27.88 -11.29 -7.09
C LEU A 85 -29.02 -11.22 -6.05
N PRO A 86 -29.11 -10.15 -5.24
CA PRO A 86 -28.10 -9.09 -5.09
C PRO A 86 -26.78 -9.61 -4.50
N SER A 87 -25.66 -9.00 -4.89
CA SER A 87 -24.30 -9.42 -4.52
C SER A 87 -23.65 -8.39 -3.60
N PRO A 88 -22.97 -8.77 -2.51
CA PRO A 88 -22.03 -7.88 -1.84
C PRO A 88 -20.98 -7.36 -2.85
N ALA A 89 -20.70 -6.06 -2.84
CA ALA A 89 -19.78 -5.43 -3.76
C ALA A 89 -18.97 -4.33 -3.07
N LEU A 90 -17.69 -4.25 -3.41
CA LEU A 90 -16.85 -3.10 -3.09
C LEU A 90 -17.00 -2.06 -4.20
N THR A 91 -17.52 -0.89 -3.87
CA THR A 91 -17.63 0.26 -4.77
C THR A 91 -16.65 1.33 -4.35
N VAL A 92 -15.95 1.88 -5.34
CA VAL A 92 -14.87 2.86 -5.19
C VAL A 92 -15.17 4.00 -6.15
N LEU A 93 -15.18 5.22 -5.61
CA LEU A 93 -15.31 6.45 -6.37
C LEU A 93 -14.34 7.48 -5.80
N GLU A 94 -13.27 7.82 -6.51
CA GLU A 94 -12.28 8.81 -6.09
C GLU A 94 -12.09 9.87 -7.18
N GLN A 95 -12.02 11.14 -6.80
CA GLN A 95 -11.88 12.28 -7.71
C GLN A 95 -10.56 13.00 -7.50
N THR A 96 -9.97 13.46 -8.60
CA THR A 96 -8.69 14.17 -8.65
C THR A 96 -7.63 13.42 -7.84
N VAL A 97 -7.28 12.25 -8.35
CA VAL A 97 -6.33 11.32 -7.73
C VAL A 97 -4.96 11.55 -8.33
N ALA A 98 -3.93 11.60 -7.48
CA ALA A 98 -2.55 11.73 -7.90
C ALA A 98 -1.66 10.76 -7.11
N THR A 99 -0.72 10.13 -7.80
CA THR A 99 0.30 9.26 -7.23
C THR A 99 1.66 9.67 -7.78
N ASP A 100 2.69 9.54 -6.96
CA ASP A 100 4.07 9.83 -7.35
C ASP A 100 5.02 8.84 -6.69
N ALA A 101 6.03 8.45 -7.46
CA ALA A 101 7.18 7.70 -7.01
C ALA A 101 8.41 8.46 -7.53
N SER A 102 9.20 9.01 -6.63
CA SER A 102 10.38 9.80 -6.94
C SER A 102 11.58 9.39 -6.10
N GLY A 103 12.78 9.58 -6.64
CA GLY A 103 14.00 9.25 -5.93
C GLY A 103 15.28 9.64 -6.65
N ALA A 104 16.36 9.69 -5.88
CA ALA A 104 17.70 10.00 -6.36
C ALA A 104 18.73 9.22 -5.53
N SER A 105 19.77 8.73 -6.20
CA SER A 105 20.90 8.07 -5.55
C SER A 105 22.19 8.75 -6.01
N GLY A 106 22.79 9.53 -5.11
CA GLY A 106 24.10 10.13 -5.26
C GLY A 106 25.21 9.25 -4.67
N VAL A 107 26.42 9.79 -4.66
CA VAL A 107 27.59 9.09 -4.09
C VAL A 107 27.43 8.86 -2.59
N ASP A 108 26.97 9.89 -1.87
CA ASP A 108 26.89 9.86 -0.41
C ASP A 108 25.45 9.94 0.12
N ALA A 109 24.45 10.02 -0.76
CA ALA A 109 23.07 10.22 -0.33
C ALA A 109 22.08 9.44 -1.19
N VAL A 110 21.08 8.85 -0.54
CA VAL A 110 19.99 8.15 -1.18
C VAL A 110 18.68 8.70 -0.65
N ASN A 111 17.80 9.11 -1.55
CA ASN A 111 16.49 9.67 -1.23
C ASN A 111 15.43 8.99 -2.08
N THR A 112 14.36 8.49 -1.47
CA THR A 112 13.18 8.01 -2.19
C THR A 112 11.90 8.44 -1.49
N LYS A 113 10.85 8.63 -2.28
CA LYS A 113 9.57 9.14 -1.81
C LYS A 113 8.43 8.55 -2.63
N GLY A 114 7.45 8.00 -1.93
CA GLY A 114 6.14 7.65 -2.48
C GLY A 114 5.10 8.64 -1.96
N THR A 115 4.18 9.07 -2.82
CA THR A 115 2.99 9.82 -2.38
C THR A 115 1.74 9.36 -3.11
N SER A 116 0.62 9.33 -2.39
CA SER A 116 -0.70 9.04 -2.94
C SER A 116 -1.71 10.00 -2.34
N GLY A 117 -2.62 10.54 -3.14
CA GLY A 117 -3.64 11.44 -2.64
C GLY A 117 -4.84 11.58 -3.56
N ALA A 118 -5.94 12.05 -2.97
CA ALA A 118 -7.21 12.26 -3.65
C ALA A 118 -7.93 13.48 -3.06
N ALA A 119 -8.54 14.30 -3.93
CA ALA A 119 -9.29 15.48 -3.48
C ALA A 119 -10.56 15.08 -2.72
N THR A 120 -11.28 14.07 -3.20
CA THR A 120 -12.44 13.48 -2.52
C THR A 120 -12.59 12.02 -2.91
N GLY A 121 -13.16 11.19 -2.05
CA GLY A 121 -13.53 9.84 -2.44
C GLY A 121 -14.52 9.17 -1.51
N VAL A 122 -15.09 8.09 -2.01
CA VAL A 122 -16.06 7.21 -1.35
C VAL A 122 -15.67 5.76 -1.65
N VAL A 123 -15.41 5.00 -0.60
CA VAL A 123 -15.21 3.55 -0.67
C VAL A 123 -16.31 2.90 0.17
N ALA A 124 -17.06 1.99 -0.42
CA ALA A 124 -18.23 1.42 0.21
C ALA A 124 -18.37 -0.07 -0.08
N LEU A 125 -18.60 -0.84 0.98
CA LEU A 125 -19.03 -2.23 0.88
C LEU A 125 -20.56 -2.25 0.94
N MET A 126 -21.21 -2.49 -0.20
CA MET A 126 -22.66 -2.42 -0.39
C MET A 126 -23.25 -3.53 -1.27
N LEU A 127 -24.57 -3.76 -1.23
CA LEU A 127 -25.23 -4.66 -2.18
C LEU A 127 -25.27 -4.06 -3.59
N TYR A 128 -25.06 -4.92 -4.59
CA TYR A 128 -25.14 -4.60 -6.01
C TYR A 128 -26.01 -5.62 -6.80
N PRO A 129 -27.00 -5.16 -7.60
CA PRO A 129 -27.55 -3.81 -7.56
C PRO A 129 -28.24 -3.54 -6.21
N PRO A 130 -28.42 -2.28 -5.80
CA PRO A 130 -29.13 -1.97 -4.57
C PRO A 130 -30.55 -2.54 -4.63
N ILE A 131 -31.02 -3.12 -3.52
CA ILE A 131 -32.37 -3.68 -3.44
C ILE A 131 -33.37 -2.52 -3.61
N PRO A 132 -34.31 -2.59 -4.57
CA PRO A 132 -35.38 -1.62 -4.67
C PRO A 132 -36.18 -1.62 -3.36
N VAL A 133 -36.16 -0.52 -2.62
CA VAL A 133 -37.08 -0.35 -1.49
C VAL A 133 -38.45 -0.10 -2.11
N PRO A 134 -39.49 -0.89 -1.77
CA PRO A 134 -40.84 -0.59 -2.21
C PRO A 134 -41.16 0.84 -1.81
N ILE A 135 -41.52 1.67 -2.78
CA ILE A 135 -42.06 3.01 -2.55
C ILE A 135 -43.48 2.80 -2.01
N GLN A 136 -43.62 2.23 -0.81
CA GLN A 136 -44.92 2.23 -0.15
C GLN A 136 -45.21 3.68 0.27
N PRO A 137 -46.40 4.21 -0.03
CA PRO A 137 -46.83 5.50 0.50
C PRO A 137 -46.93 5.34 2.01
N VAL A 138 -45.87 5.72 2.72
CA VAL A 138 -45.82 5.64 4.17
C VAL A 138 -46.71 6.75 4.72
N ALA A 139 -47.74 6.32 5.46
CA ALA A 139 -48.38 7.16 6.46
C ALA A 139 -47.27 7.79 7.33
N SER A 140 -47.47 9.05 7.71
CA SER A 140 -46.46 10.09 7.99
C SER A 140 -45.33 9.83 8.99
N ASP A 141 -45.15 8.64 9.56
CA ASP A 141 -44.18 8.41 10.66
C ASP A 141 -43.37 7.10 10.58
N ALA A 142 -43.47 6.30 9.50
CA ALA A 142 -42.63 5.12 9.34
C ALA A 142 -41.48 5.36 8.34
N VAL A 143 -40.29 5.64 8.85
CA VAL A 143 -39.06 5.68 8.04
C VAL A 143 -38.72 4.24 7.62
N LEU A 144 -39.01 3.86 6.38
CA LEU A 144 -38.50 2.60 5.83
C LEU A 144 -36.95 2.63 5.87
N PRO A 145 -36.28 1.62 6.45
CA PRO A 145 -34.83 1.61 6.51
C PRO A 145 -34.28 1.50 5.09
N ARG A 146 -33.75 2.60 4.56
CA ARG A 146 -32.93 2.57 3.33
C ARG A 146 -31.77 1.60 3.57
N PRO A 147 -31.45 0.69 2.62
CA PRO A 147 -30.34 -0.23 2.78
C PRO A 147 -29.05 0.57 2.96
N GLN A 148 -28.52 0.55 4.19
CA GLN A 148 -27.30 1.24 4.53
C GLN A 148 -26.10 0.35 4.18
N PRO A 149 -24.98 0.93 3.72
CA PRO A 149 -23.76 0.18 3.45
C PRO A 149 -23.24 -0.52 4.72
N ALA A 150 -22.61 -1.67 4.55
CA ALA A 150 -21.98 -2.42 5.64
C ALA A 150 -20.77 -1.66 6.14
N LEU A 151 -20.03 -1.05 5.20
CA LEU A 151 -18.95 -0.11 5.48
C LEU A 151 -19.01 1.02 4.45
N LEU A 152 -18.86 2.25 4.90
CA LEU A 152 -18.74 3.45 4.10
C LEU A 152 -17.59 4.30 4.65
N VAL A 153 -16.62 4.57 3.79
CA VAL A 153 -15.48 5.44 4.04
C VAL A 153 -15.57 6.59 3.05
N GLN A 154 -15.77 7.80 3.56
CA GLN A 154 -15.76 9.03 2.76
C GLN A 154 -14.57 9.86 3.19
N PHE A 155 -13.87 10.48 2.24
CA PHE A 155 -12.73 11.33 2.57
C PHE A 155 -12.62 12.54 1.65
N SER A 156 -11.94 13.56 2.14
CA SER A 156 -11.56 14.74 1.40
C SER A 156 -10.11 15.13 1.69
N LYS A 157 -9.42 15.66 0.68
CA LYS A 157 -8.00 16.06 0.69
C LYS A 157 -7.12 14.99 1.36
N LEU A 158 -7.35 13.72 1.02
CA LEU A 158 -6.62 12.61 1.58
C LEU A 158 -5.23 12.56 0.94
N LYS A 159 -4.20 12.40 1.76
CA LYS A 159 -2.82 12.25 1.31
C LYS A 159 -2.06 11.30 2.23
N ALA A 160 -1.40 10.31 1.65
CA ALA A 160 -0.36 9.52 2.26
C ALA A 160 1.00 9.87 1.66
N SER A 161 2.05 9.78 2.46
CA SER A 161 3.42 9.95 1.99
C SER A 161 4.36 9.05 2.79
N ALA A 162 5.29 8.43 2.08
CA ALA A 162 6.38 7.64 2.63
C ALA A 162 7.69 8.21 2.11
N SER A 163 8.68 8.38 2.97
CA SER A 163 9.99 8.91 2.59
C SER A 163 11.13 8.18 3.27
N TYR A 164 12.17 7.96 2.50
CA TYR A 164 13.43 7.37 2.92
C TYR A 164 14.58 8.31 2.54
N ASN A 165 15.51 8.52 3.47
CA ASN A 165 16.73 9.27 3.25
C ASN A 165 17.88 8.60 3.99
N GLN A 166 19.04 8.46 3.35
CA GLN A 166 20.28 8.05 3.99
C GLN A 166 21.42 8.92 3.49
N VAL A 167 22.28 9.39 4.40
CA VAL A 167 23.56 10.03 4.09
C VAL A 167 24.69 9.17 4.64
N PHE A 168 25.64 8.76 3.82
CA PHE A 168 26.74 7.86 4.20
C PHE A 168 27.95 8.62 4.78
N PRO A 169 28.63 8.06 5.81
CA PRO A 169 28.22 6.98 6.68
C PRO A 169 27.32 7.53 7.80
N GLY A 170 26.02 7.26 7.74
CA GLY A 170 25.04 7.76 8.69
C GLY A 170 23.79 6.88 8.73
N PRO A 171 22.97 7.01 9.79
CA PRO A 171 21.74 6.25 9.92
C PRO A 171 20.73 6.69 8.85
N SER A 172 19.92 5.74 8.38
CA SER A 172 18.77 6.08 7.55
C SER A 172 17.66 6.73 8.36
N GLN A 173 16.95 7.62 7.68
CA GLN A 173 15.74 8.28 8.15
C GLN A 173 14.57 7.75 7.33
N ARG A 174 13.56 7.23 8.04
CA ARG A 174 12.34 6.67 7.48
C ARG A 174 11.16 7.36 8.13
N SER A 175 10.25 7.88 7.32
CA SER A 175 9.03 8.50 7.84
C SER A 175 7.83 8.26 6.95
N GLY A 176 6.72 7.92 7.58
CA GLY A 176 5.40 7.92 6.98
C GLY A 176 4.57 9.08 7.51
N SER A 177 3.63 9.58 6.71
CA SER A 177 2.65 10.57 7.17
C SER A 177 1.34 10.44 6.41
N THR A 178 0.25 10.81 7.08
CA THR A 178 -1.08 10.92 6.49
C THR A 178 -1.73 12.22 6.93
N HIS A 179 -2.34 12.91 5.97
CA HIS A 179 -3.16 14.09 6.19
C HIS A 179 -4.52 13.88 5.53
N ALA A 180 -5.58 14.37 6.16
CA ALA A 180 -6.89 14.42 5.54
C ALA A 180 -7.60 15.73 5.89
N GLY A 181 -8.30 16.33 4.91
CA GLY A 181 -9.27 17.38 5.19
C GLY A 181 -10.39 16.84 6.06
N SER A 182 -10.94 15.68 5.68
CA SER A 182 -11.84 14.89 6.50
C SER A 182 -11.81 13.41 6.10
N ILE A 183 -12.04 12.52 7.06
CA ILE A 183 -12.36 11.10 6.85
C ILE A 183 -13.61 10.83 7.68
N THR A 184 -14.64 10.26 7.08
CA THR A 184 -15.86 9.83 7.76
C THR A 184 -16.04 8.33 7.53
N LEU A 185 -16.08 7.58 8.63
CA LEU A 185 -16.35 6.14 8.66
C LEU A 185 -17.78 5.94 9.14
N SER A 186 -18.55 5.08 8.48
CA SER A 186 -19.92 4.73 8.89
C SER A 186 -20.34 3.38 8.31
N GLY A 187 -21.52 2.89 8.72
CA GLY A 187 -22.14 1.68 8.17
C GLY A 187 -22.51 0.63 9.22
N GLY A 188 -23.09 -0.47 8.74
CA GLY A 188 -23.55 -1.60 9.55
C GLY A 188 -22.48 -2.18 10.48
N LEU A 189 -21.25 -2.36 9.99
CA LEU A 189 -20.14 -2.95 10.74
C LEU A 189 -19.64 -2.06 11.90
N LEU A 190 -19.98 -0.76 11.89
CA LEU A 190 -19.69 0.18 12.98
C LEU A 190 -20.89 0.34 13.95
N GLY A 191 -21.91 -0.52 13.84
CA GLY A 191 -23.14 -0.39 14.61
C GLY A 191 -23.90 0.91 14.28
N LEU A 192 -23.85 1.34 13.02
CA LEU A 192 -24.45 2.58 12.51
C LEU A 192 -23.90 3.87 13.13
N LYS A 193 -22.78 3.79 13.87
CA LYS A 193 -22.07 4.96 14.35
C LYS A 193 -21.24 5.56 13.22
N SER A 194 -21.12 6.89 13.24
CA SER A 194 -20.20 7.61 12.37
C SER A 194 -19.02 8.13 13.17
N LEU A 195 -17.82 7.95 12.64
CA LEU A 195 -16.56 8.48 13.20
C LEU A 195 -15.94 9.44 12.19
N THR A 196 -15.49 10.60 12.65
CA THR A 196 -14.89 11.62 11.79
C THR A 196 -13.48 11.96 12.27
N PHE A 197 -12.54 12.08 11.33
CA PHE A 197 -11.14 12.43 11.56
C PHE A 197 -10.73 13.54 10.59
N SER A 198 -9.77 14.38 10.99
CA SER A 198 -9.27 15.48 10.15
C SER A 198 -7.88 15.93 10.61
N GLY A 199 -7.16 16.61 9.73
CA GLY A 199 -5.81 17.10 9.96
C GLY A 199 -4.75 16.01 9.78
N ASP A 200 -3.64 16.19 10.47
CA ASP A 200 -2.56 15.22 10.51
C ASP A 200 -2.93 14.08 11.47
N ILE A 201 -2.81 12.85 10.98
CA ILE A 201 -3.20 11.66 11.74
C ILE A 201 -1.95 11.04 12.34
N ALA A 202 -1.96 10.75 13.64
CA ALA A 202 -0.83 10.08 14.28
C ALA A 202 -0.55 8.69 13.67
N PRO A 203 0.72 8.25 13.59
CA PRO A 203 1.06 6.93 13.05
C PRO A 203 0.30 5.80 13.76
N ASN A 204 -0.22 4.84 12.99
CA ASN A 204 -0.91 3.64 13.47
C ASN A 204 -2.14 3.94 14.37
N THR A 205 -2.90 4.98 14.04
CA THR A 205 -4.12 5.33 14.78
C THR A 205 -5.22 4.32 14.50
N VAL A 206 -5.56 3.49 15.49
CA VAL A 206 -6.66 2.51 15.39
C VAL A 206 -7.98 3.24 15.60
N ALA A 207 -8.72 3.48 14.51
CA ALA A 207 -10.02 4.15 14.55
C ALA A 207 -11.17 3.21 14.95
N VAL A 208 -11.10 1.95 14.51
CA VAL A 208 -12.08 0.90 14.83
C VAL A 208 -11.33 -0.39 15.11
N ASN A 209 -11.74 -1.12 16.14
CA ASN A 209 -11.23 -2.45 16.45
C ASN A 209 -12.34 -3.30 17.06
N THR A 210 -12.91 -4.17 16.24
CA THR A 210 -13.98 -5.11 16.59
C THR A 210 -13.57 -6.51 16.11
N PRO A 211 -14.26 -7.59 16.53
CA PRO A 211 -13.96 -8.94 16.05
C PRO A 211 -14.05 -9.12 14.53
N HIS A 212 -14.77 -8.23 13.84
CA HIS A 212 -15.08 -8.35 12.41
C HIS A 212 -14.42 -7.28 11.53
N LEU A 213 -13.95 -6.19 12.14
CA LEU A 213 -13.49 -5.00 11.45
C LEU A 213 -12.43 -4.30 12.28
N LYS A 214 -11.28 -4.06 11.66
CA LYS A 214 -10.25 -3.15 12.16
C LYS A 214 -9.98 -2.09 11.11
N ILE A 215 -9.98 -0.83 11.52
CA ILE A 215 -9.63 0.30 10.65
C ILE A 215 -8.47 1.03 11.31
N THR A 216 -7.34 1.04 10.62
CA THR A 216 -6.12 1.74 11.04
C THR A 216 -5.89 2.91 10.10
N LEU A 217 -5.87 4.12 10.65
CA LEU A 217 -5.52 5.33 9.92
C LEU A 217 -4.02 5.57 10.05
N ASN A 218 -3.41 6.09 8.98
CA ASN A 218 -1.96 6.27 8.89
C ASN A 218 -1.19 5.00 9.30
N ALA A 219 -1.56 3.85 8.73
CA ALA A 219 -0.90 2.59 9.03
C ALA A 219 0.52 2.63 8.47
N GLN A 220 1.51 2.54 9.34
CA GLN A 220 2.92 2.66 9.02
C GLN A 220 3.67 1.38 9.39
N THR A 221 4.34 0.79 8.41
CA THR A 221 5.22 -0.35 8.60
C THR A 221 6.65 0.10 8.34
N ILE A 222 7.47 0.11 9.40
CA ILE A 222 8.90 0.39 9.35
C ILE A 222 9.62 -0.84 9.93
N PRO A 223 10.25 -1.69 9.10
CA PRO A 223 10.97 -2.86 9.60
C PRO A 223 12.07 -2.42 10.58
N LYS A 224 12.10 -3.05 11.76
CA LYS A 224 13.17 -2.79 12.73
C LYS A 224 14.49 -3.33 12.17
N ASN A 225 15.54 -2.52 12.26
CA ASN A 225 16.87 -3.02 11.99
C ASN A 225 17.23 -4.07 13.05
N PRO A 226 17.81 -5.22 12.69
CA PRO A 226 18.29 -6.20 13.63
C PRO A 226 19.33 -5.53 14.54
N VAL A 227 19.17 -5.71 15.84
CA VAL A 227 20.16 -5.25 16.81
C VAL A 227 21.34 -6.22 16.73
N CYS A 228 22.50 -5.71 16.34
CA CYS A 228 23.74 -6.47 16.39
C CYS A 228 24.25 -6.47 17.84
N ASP A 229 24.42 -7.64 18.45
CA ASP A 229 25.05 -7.73 19.77
C ASP A 229 26.55 -7.37 19.67
N PRO A 230 27.10 -6.60 20.62
CA PRO A 230 28.52 -6.29 20.63
C PRO A 230 29.34 -7.58 20.83
N GLY A 231 30.08 -8.00 19.81
CA GLY A 231 30.99 -9.15 19.85
C GLY A 231 30.67 -10.27 18.86
N THR A 232 29.54 -10.22 18.16
CA THR A 232 29.25 -11.11 17.03
C THR A 232 29.48 -10.39 15.71
N VAL A 233 30.02 -11.10 14.70
CA VAL A 233 30.06 -10.59 13.33
C VAL A 233 28.63 -10.40 12.91
N CYS A 234 28.14 -9.15 12.94
CA CYS A 234 26.80 -8.88 12.50
C CYS A 234 26.76 -9.25 11.03
N PRO A 235 25.97 -10.25 10.63
CA PRO A 235 25.78 -10.46 9.22
C PRO A 235 25.15 -9.17 8.72
N LEU A 236 25.85 -8.47 7.82
CA LEU A 236 25.28 -7.41 6.99
C LEU A 236 24.24 -8.05 6.06
N TYR A 237 23.24 -8.72 6.62
CA TYR A 237 22.00 -8.97 5.93
C TYR A 237 21.44 -7.58 5.66
N ARG A 238 21.45 -7.21 4.38
CA ARG A 238 20.85 -5.99 3.86
C ARG A 238 19.40 -5.99 4.33
N VAL A 239 19.13 -5.25 5.39
CA VAL A 239 17.76 -5.05 5.85
C VAL A 239 17.17 -4.12 4.80
N LEU A 240 16.11 -4.57 4.14
CA LEU A 240 15.30 -3.69 3.32
C LEU A 240 14.84 -2.54 4.20
N GLU A 241 15.42 -1.37 4.00
CA GLU A 241 15.11 -0.20 4.82
C GLU A 241 13.95 0.53 4.19
N THR A 242 12.76 -0.06 4.34
CA THR A 242 11.54 0.46 3.75
C THR A 242 10.66 1.15 4.78
N VAL A 243 9.82 2.04 4.29
CA VAL A 243 8.64 2.54 4.99
C VAL A 243 7.46 2.40 4.06
N ASP A 244 6.40 1.79 4.55
CA ASP A 244 5.11 1.65 3.88
C ASP A 244 4.07 2.42 4.70
N THR A 245 3.28 3.25 4.03
CA THR A 245 2.26 4.12 4.63
C THR A 245 0.96 4.01 3.87
N LYS A 246 -0.10 3.57 4.56
CA LYS A 246 -1.47 3.56 4.06
C LYS A 246 -2.28 4.59 4.81
N ALA A 247 -2.94 5.51 4.10
CA ALA A 247 -3.77 6.51 4.76
C ALA A 247 -4.90 5.87 5.56
N ILE A 248 -5.55 4.87 4.96
CA ILE A 248 -6.60 4.06 5.59
C ILE A 248 -6.34 2.60 5.22
N LEU A 249 -6.15 1.77 6.23
CA LEU A 249 -6.12 0.31 6.12
C LEU A 249 -7.37 -0.25 6.80
N ILE A 250 -8.16 -1.02 6.07
CA ILE A 250 -9.34 -1.71 6.57
C ILE A 250 -9.04 -3.20 6.51
N GLU A 251 -9.14 -3.88 7.63
CA GLU A 251 -8.97 -5.32 7.76
C GLU A 251 -10.33 -5.91 8.17
N LEU A 252 -10.85 -6.82 7.37
CA LEU A 252 -12.10 -7.54 7.59
C LEU A 252 -11.80 -8.97 8.01
N THR A 253 -12.44 -9.43 9.09
CA THR A 253 -12.28 -10.80 9.60
C THR A 253 -13.65 -11.43 9.77
N ASN A 254 -14.07 -12.24 8.80
CA ASN A 254 -15.40 -12.84 8.74
C ASN A 254 -16.46 -11.79 9.06
N ALA A 255 -16.44 -10.69 8.32
CA ALA A 255 -17.35 -9.58 8.53
C ALA A 255 -18.73 -9.95 7.95
N PRO A 256 -19.82 -9.85 8.74
CA PRO A 256 -21.15 -10.18 8.27
C PRO A 256 -21.68 -9.07 7.35
N VAL A 257 -21.81 -9.40 6.07
CA VAL A 257 -22.14 -8.47 4.99
C VAL A 257 -23.29 -9.09 4.18
N TRP A 258 -24.52 -8.71 4.53
CA TRP A 258 -25.77 -9.21 3.94
C TRP A 258 -25.88 -10.74 3.83
N GLY A 259 -25.64 -11.42 4.95
CA GLY A 259 -25.76 -12.88 5.01
C GLY A 259 -24.53 -13.65 4.53
N HIS A 260 -23.49 -12.95 4.09
CA HIS A 260 -22.20 -13.52 3.71
C HIS A 260 -21.10 -13.07 4.67
N GLN A 261 -20.04 -13.86 4.76
CA GLN A 261 -18.83 -13.53 5.51
C GLN A 261 -17.79 -12.99 4.55
N VAL A 262 -17.28 -11.78 4.80
CA VAL A 262 -16.24 -11.14 3.99
C VAL A 262 -14.97 -11.00 4.80
N SER A 263 -13.84 -11.42 4.25
CA SER A 263 -12.51 -11.33 4.88
C SER A 263 -11.48 -10.75 3.92
N GLY A 264 -10.45 -10.12 4.46
CA GLY A 264 -9.35 -9.54 3.69
C GLY A 264 -9.22 -8.04 3.91
N ASP A 265 -8.45 -7.38 3.05
CA ASP A 265 -7.94 -6.04 3.31
C ASP A 265 -8.30 -5.06 2.19
N ILE A 266 -8.50 -3.80 2.57
CA ILE A 266 -8.67 -2.67 1.65
C ILE A 266 -7.67 -1.59 2.08
N ALA A 267 -6.78 -1.20 1.16
CA ALA A 267 -5.80 -0.15 1.38
C ALA A 267 -6.13 1.08 0.52
N ILE A 268 -6.26 2.24 1.15
CA ILE A 268 -6.56 3.52 0.49
C ILE A 268 -5.39 4.47 0.72
N ALA A 269 -4.95 5.10 -0.37
CA ALA A 269 -3.76 5.91 -0.52
C ALA A 269 -2.52 5.25 0.11
N ASP A 270 -1.90 4.35 -0.64
CA ASP A 270 -0.68 3.63 -0.25
C ASP A 270 0.54 4.30 -0.88
N ALA A 271 1.60 4.44 -0.09
CA ALA A 271 2.88 4.97 -0.50
C ALA A 271 4.02 4.18 0.17
N GLN A 272 5.06 3.89 -0.59
CA GLN A 272 6.25 3.17 -0.14
C GLN A 272 7.52 3.90 -0.58
N ALA A 273 8.53 3.87 0.28
CA ALA A 273 9.88 4.36 -0.02
C ALA A 273 10.91 3.50 0.71
N GLY A 274 12.07 3.30 0.09
CA GLY A 274 13.18 2.61 0.72
C GLY A 274 14.36 2.35 -0.20
N GLN A 275 15.21 1.44 0.27
CA GLN A 275 16.39 0.93 -0.42
C GLN A 275 16.57 -0.56 -0.14
#